data_AF-A0A6L4BAC4-F1
#
_entry.id   AF-A0A6L4BAC4-F1
#
_cell.length_a   1.000
_cell.length_b   1.000
_cell.length_c   1.000
_cell.angle_alpha   90.00
_cell.angle_beta   90.00
_cell.angle_gamma   90.00
#
_symmetry.space_group_name_H-M   'P 1'
#
loop_
_entity.id
_entity.type
_entity.pdbx_description
1 polymer ?
#
loop_
_entity_poly.entity_id
_entity_poly.type
_entity_poly.pdbx_seq_one_letter_code
_entity_poly.pdbx_strand_id
1 'polypeptide(L)'
;MKANRLSLVLGAAVALSAASSAYADAYLTTASGLGGSFSITGFADGTPNSYTINLSNLDGTLSVNVPPSGGYDVERIGTFVVNYGGPTPVGASSAGWVPLGSTNITTSGITGSNFVYNFTNNTFTSDGVDVKGLTNTFSGNINTLNVLLGAVFGPIVTPLLGTGTVSVSHVLTNDTWVINVTENDSPLTGFNAVLAALDAAPGSLPDGRIDGTFRANGSLRFVPEPGSMALVGLGLAGMAALRRRKAA
;
A
#
# COMPACT_ATOMS: atom_id res chain seq x y z
N MET A 1 17.74 -23.23 2.24
CA MET A 1 17.12 -21.90 2.42
C MET A 1 15.86 -21.80 1.56
N LYS A 2 14.67 -22.01 2.14
CA LYS A 2 13.36 -22.07 1.43
C LYS A 2 12.27 -21.26 2.17
N ALA A 3 12.66 -20.25 2.95
CA ALA A 3 11.75 -19.48 3.81
C ALA A 3 11.32 -18.11 3.22
N ASN A 4 11.77 -17.73 2.02
CA ASN A 4 11.67 -16.33 1.55
C ASN A 4 10.59 -16.05 0.50
N ARG A 5 9.73 -17.01 0.15
CA ARG A 5 8.61 -16.79 -0.80
C ARG A 5 7.23 -16.84 -0.15
N LEU A 6 7.18 -17.40 1.05
CA LEU A 6 5.96 -17.64 1.81
C LEU A 6 5.50 -16.36 2.52
N SER A 7 6.43 -15.59 3.07
CA SER A 7 6.12 -14.43 3.90
C SER A 7 5.51 -13.26 3.12
N LEU A 8 5.77 -13.23 1.81
CA LEU A 8 5.64 -12.12 0.88
C LEU A 8 4.34 -11.35 0.81
N VAL A 9 3.19 -12.00 0.98
CA VAL A 9 1.96 -11.43 0.44
C VAL A 9 1.40 -10.33 1.34
N LEU A 10 1.40 -10.55 2.64
CA LEU A 10 0.58 -9.73 3.53
C LEU A 10 1.21 -8.39 3.90
N GLY A 11 2.50 -8.24 3.61
CA GLY A 11 3.15 -6.94 3.65
C GLY A 11 2.58 -5.96 2.62
N ALA A 12 2.10 -6.43 1.46
CA ALA A 12 1.54 -5.55 0.45
C ALA A 12 0.15 -5.07 0.84
N ALA A 13 -0.66 -5.84 1.56
CA ALA A 13 -1.99 -5.42 2.01
C ALA A 13 -1.90 -4.35 3.11
N VAL A 14 -1.00 -4.54 4.08
CA VAL A 14 -0.71 -3.55 5.13
C VAL A 14 -0.05 -2.31 4.53
N ALA A 15 0.79 -2.47 3.52
CA ALA A 15 1.47 -1.36 2.88
C ALA A 15 0.63 -0.68 1.76
N LEU A 16 -0.40 -1.34 1.21
CA LEU A 16 -1.45 -0.74 0.37
C LEU A 16 -2.39 0.16 1.16
N SER A 17 -2.57 -0.12 2.45
CA SER A 17 -3.29 0.77 3.35
C SER A 17 -2.54 2.10 3.57
N ALA A 18 -1.30 2.19 3.07
CA ALA A 18 -0.38 3.27 3.32
C ALA A 18 -0.17 4.26 2.15
N ALA A 19 -1.20 5.00 1.73
CA ALA A 19 -0.93 6.34 1.17
C ALA A 19 -0.67 7.33 2.33
N SER A 20 -0.08 8.51 2.14
CA SER A 20 0.90 9.16 3.03
C SER A 20 0.89 10.72 3.29
N SER A 21 0.73 11.23 4.52
CA SER A 21 0.79 12.64 5.01
C SER A 21 1.87 13.64 4.59
N ALA A 22 1.43 14.75 3.97
CA ALA A 22 2.29 15.84 3.54
C ALA A 22 2.86 16.60 4.75
N TYR A 23 4.17 16.51 4.97
CA TYR A 23 4.94 17.47 5.77
C TYR A 23 6.08 17.99 4.91
N ALA A 24 5.91 19.22 4.41
CA ALA A 24 6.88 20.17 3.81
C ALA A 24 7.97 19.69 2.82
N ASP A 25 8.22 18.41 2.65
CA ASP A 25 9.20 17.79 1.76
C ASP A 25 8.96 16.28 1.54
N ALA A 26 8.00 15.66 2.26
CA ALA A 26 7.66 14.25 2.12
C ALA A 26 6.17 13.95 2.36
N TYR A 27 5.71 12.81 1.83
CA TYR A 27 4.38 12.24 2.04
C TYR A 27 4.51 11.06 3.03
N LEU A 28 3.73 11.02 4.12
CA LEU A 28 3.89 10.13 5.29
C LEU A 28 2.67 9.28 5.68
N THR A 29 2.64 7.99 5.39
CA THR A 29 1.57 7.15 5.93
C THR A 29 1.83 6.90 7.40
N THR A 30 0.84 7.09 8.26
CA THR A 30 0.96 6.69 9.65
C THR A 30 -0.13 5.69 10.04
N ALA A 31 0.31 4.55 10.57
CA ALA A 31 -0.54 3.62 11.29
C ALA A 31 -0.25 3.76 12.79
N SER A 32 -1.27 4.07 13.59
CA SER A 32 -1.15 4.14 15.05
C SER A 32 -2.04 3.07 15.67
N GLY A 33 -1.38 2.02 16.16
CA GLY A 33 -2.04 0.87 16.76
C GLY A 33 -2.96 0.10 15.81
N LEU A 34 -2.85 0.30 14.49
CA LEU A 34 -3.72 -0.33 13.51
C LEU A 34 -3.53 -1.85 13.57
N GLY A 35 -4.63 -2.60 13.68
CA GLY A 35 -4.56 -4.05 13.65
C GLY A 35 -5.91 -4.66 13.41
N GLY A 36 -5.90 -5.97 13.14
CA GLY A 36 -7.10 -6.74 12.91
C GLY A 36 -6.81 -8.10 12.32
N SER A 37 -7.86 -8.74 11.84
CA SER A 37 -7.81 -10.00 11.10
C SER A 37 -7.92 -9.73 9.60
N PHE A 38 -7.31 -10.57 8.78
CA PHE A 38 -7.48 -10.53 7.33
C PHE A 38 -7.88 -11.90 6.78
N SER A 39 -8.53 -11.90 5.63
CA SER A 39 -8.78 -13.05 4.78
C SER A 39 -8.60 -12.67 3.33
N ILE A 40 -7.76 -13.39 2.60
CA ILE A 40 -7.54 -13.19 1.17
C ILE A 40 -8.12 -14.38 0.42
N THR A 41 -8.95 -14.12 -0.59
CA THR A 41 -9.63 -15.15 -1.39
C THR A 41 -9.70 -14.76 -2.86
N GLY A 42 -10.11 -15.69 -3.72
CA GLY A 42 -10.36 -15.43 -5.14
C GLY A 42 -9.10 -15.40 -6.02
N PHE A 43 -7.91 -15.65 -5.46
CA PHE A 43 -6.69 -15.72 -6.25
C PHE A 43 -6.51 -17.04 -7.01
N ALA A 44 -7.32 -18.06 -6.71
CA ALA A 44 -7.25 -19.40 -7.29
C ALA A 44 -8.59 -19.92 -7.88
N ASP A 45 -9.55 -19.02 -8.14
CA ASP A 45 -10.95 -19.36 -8.47
C ASP A 45 -11.27 -19.40 -9.97
N GLY A 46 -10.25 -19.37 -10.83
CA GLY A 46 -10.42 -19.37 -12.28
C GLY A 46 -10.63 -17.98 -12.91
N THR A 47 -10.61 -16.91 -12.11
CA THR A 47 -10.46 -15.52 -12.57
C THR A 47 -9.02 -15.05 -12.34
N PRO A 48 -8.12 -15.18 -13.35
CA PRO A 48 -6.72 -14.78 -13.17
C PRO A 48 -6.61 -13.32 -12.77
N ASN A 49 -5.58 -13.01 -11.97
CA ASN A 49 -5.20 -11.64 -11.60
C ASN A 49 -6.23 -10.86 -10.77
N SER A 50 -7.30 -11.47 -10.29
CA SER A 50 -8.21 -10.83 -9.34
C SER A 50 -8.14 -11.52 -7.99
N TYR A 51 -8.33 -10.75 -6.91
CA TYR A 51 -8.43 -11.29 -5.56
C TYR A 51 -9.09 -10.28 -4.64
N THR A 52 -9.65 -10.79 -3.54
CA THR A 52 -10.30 -9.97 -2.51
C THR A 52 -9.53 -10.09 -1.21
N ILE A 53 -9.24 -8.95 -0.59
CA ILE A 53 -8.73 -8.84 0.77
C ILE A 53 -9.88 -8.33 1.64
N ASN A 54 -10.29 -9.12 2.62
CA ASN A 54 -11.24 -8.71 3.64
C ASN A 54 -10.52 -8.50 4.95
N LEU A 55 -10.55 -7.29 5.48
CA LEU A 55 -10.06 -6.97 6.82
C LEU A 55 -11.25 -6.88 7.78
N SER A 56 -11.09 -7.41 8.99
CA SER A 56 -12.15 -7.47 10.00
C SER A 56 -11.58 -7.30 11.40
N ASN A 57 -12.44 -6.97 12.37
CA ASN A 57 -12.04 -6.66 13.74
C ASN A 57 -10.96 -5.56 13.76
N LEU A 58 -11.12 -4.56 12.89
CA LEU A 58 -10.18 -3.46 12.76
C LEU A 58 -10.26 -2.54 13.97
N ASP A 59 -9.09 -2.17 14.49
CA ASP A 59 -8.93 -1.15 15.53
C ASP A 59 -7.70 -0.29 15.23
N GLY A 60 -7.63 0.88 15.85
CA GLY A 60 -6.58 1.86 15.66
C GLY A 60 -6.86 2.83 14.52
N THR A 61 -5.81 3.53 14.08
CA THR A 61 -5.93 4.59 13.08
C THR A 61 -4.91 4.45 11.96
N LEU A 62 -5.33 4.90 10.79
CA LEU A 62 -4.56 4.94 9.57
C LEU A 62 -4.77 6.31 8.92
N SER A 63 -3.69 7.07 8.79
CA SER A 63 -3.67 8.39 8.18
C SER A 63 -2.81 8.38 6.94
N VAL A 64 -3.34 8.96 5.88
CA VAL A 64 -2.91 8.68 4.53
C VAL A 64 -3.02 9.89 3.62
N ASN A 65 -1.93 10.41 3.06
CA ASN A 65 -1.99 11.43 2.01
C ASN A 65 -1.41 11.03 0.66
N VAL A 66 -2.13 11.34 -0.39
CA VAL A 66 -1.81 10.79 -1.69
C VAL A 66 -0.69 11.62 -2.32
N PRO A 67 0.50 11.03 -2.58
CA PRO A 67 1.52 11.73 -3.32
C PRO A 67 1.05 11.92 -4.78
N PRO A 68 1.38 13.06 -5.42
CA PRO A 68 1.28 13.20 -6.86
C PRO A 68 2.07 12.10 -7.57
N SER A 69 1.73 11.83 -8.83
CA SER A 69 2.52 10.89 -9.62
C SER A 69 3.95 11.41 -9.83
N GLY A 70 4.95 10.56 -9.62
CA GLY A 70 6.38 10.94 -9.66
C GLY A 70 7.30 9.88 -9.08
N GLY A 71 8.60 10.16 -9.08
CA GLY A 71 9.64 9.31 -8.45
C GLY A 71 9.86 9.67 -6.99
N TYR A 72 9.94 8.65 -6.13
CA TYR A 72 10.06 8.77 -4.69
C TYR A 72 11.05 7.77 -4.09
N ASP A 73 11.86 8.24 -3.16
CA ASP A 73 12.54 7.39 -2.18
C ASP A 73 11.57 7.04 -1.05
N VAL A 74 11.53 5.77 -0.65
CA VAL A 74 10.62 5.28 0.38
C VAL A 74 11.40 4.79 1.58
N GLU A 75 10.96 5.19 2.76
CA GLU A 75 11.53 4.78 4.03
C GLU A 75 10.43 4.35 5.00
N ARG A 76 10.79 3.56 6.01
CA ARG A 76 9.88 3.16 7.09
C ARG A 76 10.43 3.44 8.47
N ILE A 77 9.53 3.58 9.43
CA ILE A 77 9.83 3.58 10.87
C ILE A 77 8.72 2.85 11.62
N GLY A 78 9.04 2.34 12.80
CA GLY A 78 8.09 1.63 13.66
C GLY A 78 7.99 0.15 13.33
N THR A 79 6.85 -0.44 13.68
CA THR A 79 6.62 -1.89 13.67
C THR A 79 5.52 -2.26 12.69
N PHE A 80 5.80 -3.22 11.83
CA PHE A 80 4.81 -3.84 10.93
C PHE A 80 4.94 -5.35 11.04
N VAL A 81 3.88 -6.02 11.46
CA VAL A 81 3.86 -7.45 11.75
C VAL A 81 2.61 -8.09 11.19
N VAL A 82 2.77 -9.28 10.65
CA VAL A 82 1.72 -10.15 10.13
C VAL A 82 1.91 -11.53 10.74
N ASN A 83 0.81 -12.17 11.12
CA ASN A 83 0.80 -13.57 11.48
C ASN A 83 -0.17 -14.33 10.56
N TYR A 84 0.34 -15.30 9.82
CA TYR A 84 -0.44 -16.16 8.92
C TYR A 84 0.14 -17.59 8.98
N GLY A 85 -0.72 -18.61 9.03
CA GLY A 85 -0.32 -20.01 8.82
C GLY A 85 0.75 -20.62 9.76
N GLY A 86 1.07 -20.01 10.91
CA GLY A 86 2.10 -20.54 11.82
C GLY A 86 2.18 -19.85 13.19
N PRO A 87 3.01 -20.37 14.13
CA PRO A 87 3.13 -19.81 15.47
C PRO A 87 3.96 -18.52 15.53
N THR A 88 4.76 -18.25 14.50
CA THR A 88 5.73 -17.16 14.48
C THR A 88 5.27 -16.03 13.55
N PRO A 89 4.97 -14.84 14.09
CA PRO A 89 4.68 -13.67 13.27
C PRO A 89 5.90 -13.27 12.43
N VAL A 90 5.64 -12.81 11.21
CA VAL A 90 6.64 -12.20 10.34
C VAL A 90 6.46 -10.69 10.35
N GLY A 91 7.56 -9.97 10.49
CA GLY A 91 7.52 -8.53 10.43
C GLY A 91 8.87 -7.92 10.70
N ALA A 92 8.88 -6.61 10.74
CA ALA A 92 10.09 -5.88 11.05
C ALA A 92 9.78 -4.63 11.86
N SER A 93 10.70 -4.30 12.77
CA SER A 93 10.60 -3.16 13.66
C SER A 93 11.86 -2.32 13.59
N SER A 94 11.72 -1.00 13.59
CA SER A 94 12.83 -0.06 13.67
C SER A 94 12.47 1.16 14.49
N ALA A 95 13.38 1.59 15.35
CA ALA A 95 13.27 2.84 16.10
C ALA A 95 13.69 4.08 15.28
N GLY A 96 14.29 3.88 14.09
CA GLY A 96 14.70 4.94 13.17
C GLY A 96 14.23 4.69 11.74
N TRP A 97 14.38 5.69 10.88
CA TRP A 97 14.05 5.58 9.46
C TRP A 97 14.98 4.58 8.75
N VAL A 98 14.39 3.62 8.06
CA VAL A 98 15.07 2.59 7.27
C VAL A 98 14.66 2.73 5.81
N PRO A 99 15.61 2.96 4.88
CA PRO A 99 15.32 2.97 3.45
C PRO A 99 14.77 1.65 2.96
N LEU A 100 13.75 1.71 2.11
CA LEU A 100 13.13 0.57 1.44
C LEU A 100 13.47 0.50 -0.05
N GLY A 101 13.89 1.62 -0.63
CA GLY A 101 14.25 1.76 -2.02
C GLY A 101 13.48 2.91 -2.70
N SER A 102 13.70 3.07 -3.99
CA SER A 102 13.06 4.10 -4.80
C SER A 102 12.00 3.48 -5.70
N THR A 103 10.90 4.20 -5.94
CA THR A 103 9.83 3.76 -6.82
C THR A 103 9.16 4.93 -7.51
N ASN A 104 8.61 4.68 -8.69
CA ASN A 104 7.67 5.60 -9.31
C ASN A 104 6.27 5.31 -8.79
N ILE A 105 5.54 6.35 -8.43
CA ILE A 105 4.13 6.28 -8.10
C ILE A 105 3.36 6.87 -9.27
N THR A 106 2.41 6.11 -9.78
CA THR A 106 1.40 6.59 -10.72
C THR A 106 0.06 6.17 -10.18
N THR A 107 -0.86 7.12 -10.01
CA THR A 107 -2.20 6.86 -9.47
C THR A 107 -3.25 7.60 -10.28
N SER A 108 -4.44 7.01 -10.38
CA SER A 108 -5.63 7.61 -11.01
C SER A 108 -6.88 7.21 -10.24
N GLY A 109 -7.93 8.02 -10.33
CA GLY A 109 -9.23 7.76 -9.69
C GLY A 109 -9.29 8.14 -8.20
N ILE A 110 -8.21 8.59 -7.59
CA ILE A 110 -8.23 9.03 -6.19
C ILE A 110 -8.80 10.43 -6.09
N THR A 111 -9.89 10.58 -5.31
CA THR A 111 -10.49 11.88 -4.99
C THR A 111 -10.15 12.25 -3.55
N GLY A 112 -9.35 13.29 -3.43
CA GLY A 112 -8.88 13.83 -2.16
C GLY A 112 -7.39 13.60 -1.93
N SER A 113 -6.84 14.36 -0.99
CA SER A 113 -5.41 14.39 -0.71
C SER A 113 -5.06 13.73 0.62
N ASN A 114 -5.94 13.74 1.62
CA ASN A 114 -5.70 13.20 2.95
C ASN A 114 -6.88 12.32 3.41
N PHE A 115 -6.65 11.05 3.61
CA PHE A 115 -7.56 10.05 4.11
C PHE A 115 -7.22 9.72 5.56
N VAL A 116 -8.22 9.76 6.43
CA VAL A 116 -8.06 9.38 7.84
C VAL A 116 -9.11 8.33 8.16
N TYR A 117 -8.64 7.11 8.42
CA TYR A 117 -9.47 5.98 8.80
C TYR A 117 -9.20 5.65 10.27
N ASN A 118 -10.18 5.93 11.13
CA ASN A 118 -10.12 5.64 12.54
C ASN A 118 -11.18 4.60 12.87
N PHE A 119 -10.73 3.36 13.03
CA PHE A 119 -11.58 2.21 13.31
C PHE A 119 -12.03 2.18 14.77
N THR A 120 -11.23 2.73 15.70
CA THR A 120 -11.63 2.88 17.11
C THR A 120 -12.87 3.76 17.27
N ASN A 121 -12.94 4.86 16.52
CA ASN A 121 -14.03 5.84 16.60
C ASN A 121 -15.05 5.71 15.46
N ASN A 122 -14.86 4.78 14.54
CA ASN A 122 -15.70 4.59 13.34
C ASN A 122 -15.83 5.84 12.46
N THR A 123 -14.76 6.63 12.34
CA THR A 123 -14.72 7.85 11.53
C THR A 123 -13.78 7.65 10.34
N PHE A 124 -14.29 7.85 9.12
CA PHE A 124 -13.53 7.66 7.89
C PHE A 124 -13.68 8.91 7.03
N THR A 125 -12.60 9.62 6.78
CA THR A 125 -12.68 10.88 6.02
C THR A 125 -11.69 10.93 4.87
N SER A 126 -12.04 11.68 3.81
CA SER A 126 -11.17 12.17 2.75
C SER A 126 -11.25 13.69 2.73
N ASP A 127 -10.14 14.38 2.99
CA ASP A 127 -10.04 15.83 3.19
C ASP A 127 -11.10 16.39 4.17
N GLY A 128 -11.46 15.58 5.18
CA GLY A 128 -12.48 15.93 6.19
C GLY A 128 -13.92 15.60 5.78
N VAL A 129 -14.17 15.13 4.56
CA VAL A 129 -15.48 14.65 4.10
C VAL A 129 -15.65 13.18 4.45
N ASP A 130 -16.79 12.79 5.03
CA ASP A 130 -17.08 11.39 5.38
C ASP A 130 -17.12 10.50 4.12
N VAL A 131 -16.41 9.37 4.18
CA VAL A 131 -16.32 8.37 3.10
C VAL A 131 -16.80 6.98 3.52
N LYS A 132 -17.41 6.87 4.70
CA LYS A 132 -17.92 5.61 5.24
C LYS A 132 -18.98 4.99 4.31
N GLY A 133 -18.83 3.70 4.03
CA GLY A 133 -19.76 2.94 3.18
C GLY A 133 -19.72 3.30 1.70
N LEU A 134 -18.88 4.25 1.29
CA LEU A 134 -18.69 4.59 -0.12
C LEU A 134 -17.73 3.59 -0.77
N THR A 135 -18.09 3.14 -1.97
CA THR A 135 -17.17 2.40 -2.83
C THR A 135 -16.22 3.39 -3.50
N ASN A 136 -14.95 3.28 -3.18
CA ASN A 136 -13.89 4.09 -3.77
C ASN A 136 -13.03 3.22 -4.68
N THR A 137 -12.72 3.74 -5.87
CA THR A 137 -11.94 3.03 -6.87
C THR A 137 -10.72 3.85 -7.27
N PHE A 138 -9.55 3.21 -7.31
CA PHE A 138 -8.34 3.82 -7.83
C PHE A 138 -7.49 2.80 -8.57
N SER A 139 -6.57 3.28 -9.38
CA SER A 139 -5.59 2.43 -10.04
C SER A 139 -4.19 2.98 -9.85
N GLY A 140 -3.18 2.11 -9.83
CA GLY A 140 -1.78 2.52 -9.83
C GLY A 140 -0.85 1.43 -10.34
N ASN A 141 0.45 1.70 -10.30
CA ASN A 141 1.46 0.74 -10.76
C ASN A 141 1.93 -0.21 -9.63
N ILE A 142 2.28 -1.45 -10.01
CA ILE A 142 2.70 -2.50 -9.08
C ILE A 142 4.07 -2.22 -8.43
N ASN A 143 4.92 -1.37 -9.04
CA ASN A 143 6.23 -1.05 -8.46
C ASN A 143 6.14 -0.42 -7.08
N THR A 144 5.06 0.30 -6.78
CA THR A 144 4.84 0.84 -5.44
C THR A 144 4.63 -0.29 -4.44
N LEU A 145 3.91 -1.35 -4.81
CA LEU A 145 3.73 -2.56 -3.99
C LEU A 145 5.06 -3.26 -3.67
N ASN A 146 5.95 -3.37 -4.65
CA ASN A 146 7.27 -3.99 -4.48
C ASN A 146 8.09 -3.30 -3.36
N VAL A 147 8.06 -1.97 -3.29
CA VAL A 147 8.80 -1.22 -2.25
C VAL A 147 8.06 -1.22 -0.92
N LEU A 148 6.73 -1.11 -0.97
CA LEU A 148 5.83 -1.19 0.16
C LEU A 148 5.91 -2.53 0.89
N LEU A 149 6.11 -3.63 0.17
CA LEU A 149 6.41 -4.95 0.73
C LEU A 149 7.64 -4.94 1.64
N GLY A 150 8.61 -4.08 1.35
CA GLY A 150 9.77 -3.89 2.20
C GLY A 150 9.45 -3.33 3.59
N ALA A 151 8.26 -2.75 3.78
CA ALA A 151 7.77 -2.30 5.08
C ALA A 151 7.74 -3.43 6.12
N VAL A 152 7.39 -4.64 5.67
CA VAL A 152 7.20 -5.82 6.53
C VAL A 152 8.40 -6.76 6.44
N PHE A 153 8.99 -6.94 5.25
CA PHE A 153 10.06 -7.92 5.03
C PHE A 153 11.47 -7.34 5.07
N GLY A 154 11.59 -6.01 5.23
CA GLY A 154 12.86 -5.29 5.04
C GLY A 154 13.14 -4.99 3.57
N PRO A 155 14.23 -4.27 3.25
CA PRO A 155 14.50 -3.79 1.90
C PRO A 155 14.53 -4.94 0.88
N ILE A 156 13.74 -4.82 -0.17
CA ILE A 156 13.63 -5.85 -1.21
C ILE A 156 14.58 -5.50 -2.35
N VAL A 157 15.64 -6.31 -2.50
CA VAL A 157 16.73 -6.07 -3.46
C VAL A 157 16.41 -6.47 -4.90
N THR A 158 15.40 -7.32 -5.11
CA THR A 158 14.90 -7.67 -6.45
C THR A 158 13.39 -7.54 -6.49
N PRO A 159 12.82 -6.84 -7.48
CA PRO A 159 11.38 -6.74 -7.62
C PRO A 159 10.79 -8.14 -7.68
N LEU A 160 9.74 -8.29 -6.91
CA LEU A 160 9.16 -9.57 -6.54
C LEU A 160 7.91 -9.86 -7.35
N LEU A 161 7.22 -8.77 -7.66
CA LEU A 161 6.11 -8.65 -8.58
C LEU A 161 6.63 -8.06 -9.90
N GLY A 162 5.88 -8.28 -10.98
CA GLY A 162 6.13 -7.69 -12.28
C GLY A 162 5.93 -6.16 -12.31
N THR A 163 5.83 -5.62 -13.53
CA THR A 163 5.75 -4.17 -13.79
C THR A 163 4.34 -3.70 -14.17
N GLY A 164 3.33 -4.54 -13.91
CA GLY A 164 1.94 -4.27 -14.29
C GLY A 164 1.29 -3.12 -13.51
N THR A 165 -0.02 -2.99 -13.71
CA THR A 165 -0.88 -2.08 -12.94
C THR A 165 -1.83 -2.84 -12.05
N VAL A 166 -2.32 -2.17 -11.02
CA VAL A 166 -3.34 -2.66 -10.10
C VAL A 166 -4.51 -1.69 -10.12
N SER A 167 -5.71 -2.22 -10.22
CA SER A 167 -6.96 -1.53 -9.99
C SER A 167 -7.54 -2.02 -8.67
N VAL A 168 -7.92 -1.08 -7.81
CA VAL A 168 -8.44 -1.34 -6.47
C VAL A 168 -9.83 -0.74 -6.37
N SER A 169 -10.77 -1.53 -5.88
CA SER A 169 -12.08 -1.06 -5.44
C SER A 169 -12.28 -1.45 -3.99
N HIS A 170 -12.52 -0.48 -3.12
CA HIS A 170 -12.66 -0.75 -1.69
C HIS A 170 -13.86 -0.06 -1.05
N VAL A 171 -14.35 -0.69 0.01
CA VAL A 171 -15.42 -0.18 0.88
C VAL A 171 -14.98 -0.34 2.32
N LEU A 172 -15.11 0.73 3.09
CA LEU A 172 -14.89 0.77 4.52
C LEU A 172 -16.23 0.82 5.23
N THR A 173 -16.44 -0.08 6.20
CA THR A 173 -17.55 0.01 7.15
C THR A 173 -16.99 0.08 8.57
N ASN A 174 -17.81 -0.11 9.61
CA ASN A 174 -17.40 0.09 11.00
C ASN A 174 -16.06 -0.60 11.35
N ASP A 175 -16.04 -1.91 11.26
CA ASP A 175 -14.93 -2.78 11.68
C ASP A 175 -14.38 -3.63 10.53
N THR A 176 -14.88 -3.41 9.31
CA THR A 176 -14.46 -4.15 8.12
C THR A 176 -14.01 -3.24 7.00
N TRP A 177 -13.03 -3.73 6.25
CA TRP A 177 -12.53 -3.10 5.03
C TRP A 177 -12.39 -4.17 3.96
N VAL A 178 -13.25 -4.09 2.95
CA VAL A 178 -13.21 -4.99 1.80
C VAL A 178 -12.46 -4.29 0.67
N ILE A 179 -11.43 -4.95 0.15
CA ILE A 179 -10.55 -4.44 -0.89
C ILE A 179 -10.53 -5.47 -2.02
N ASN A 180 -11.12 -5.13 -3.15
CA ASN A 180 -11.06 -5.92 -4.38
C ASN A 180 -9.89 -5.40 -5.21
N VAL A 181 -9.02 -6.31 -5.65
CA VAL A 181 -7.86 -5.98 -6.46
C VAL A 181 -7.95 -6.74 -7.78
N THR A 182 -7.67 -6.02 -8.86
CA THR A 182 -7.47 -6.59 -10.20
C THR A 182 -6.13 -6.11 -10.73
N GLU A 183 -5.27 -7.05 -11.07
CA GLU A 183 -3.95 -6.80 -11.63
C GLU A 183 -3.98 -6.91 -13.15
N ASN A 184 -3.23 -6.04 -13.80
CA ASN A 184 -2.90 -6.12 -15.21
C ASN A 184 -1.40 -6.40 -15.33
N ASP A 185 -1.02 -7.61 -14.92
CA ASP A 185 0.32 -8.18 -15.06
C ASP A 185 0.18 -9.58 -15.69
N SER A 186 1.31 -10.18 -16.08
CA SER A 186 1.32 -11.59 -16.47
C SER A 186 0.83 -12.45 -15.31
N PRO A 187 -0.02 -13.48 -15.57
CA PRO A 187 -0.53 -14.39 -14.54
C PRO A 187 0.54 -15.15 -13.74
N LEU A 188 1.80 -15.08 -14.17
CA LEU A 188 2.94 -15.74 -13.53
C LEU A 188 3.82 -14.80 -12.69
N THR A 189 3.61 -13.48 -12.80
CA THR A 189 4.44 -12.46 -12.15
C THR A 189 3.64 -11.44 -11.34
N GLY A 190 2.30 -11.47 -11.42
CA GLY A 190 1.41 -10.70 -10.56
C GLY A 190 1.38 -11.20 -9.12
N PHE A 191 0.85 -10.38 -8.22
CA PHE A 191 0.62 -10.74 -6.82
C PHE A 191 -0.33 -11.92 -6.65
N ASN A 192 -1.27 -12.11 -7.58
CA ASN A 192 -2.13 -13.30 -7.66
C ASN A 192 -1.29 -14.61 -7.76
N ALA A 193 -0.21 -14.61 -8.55
CA ALA A 193 0.69 -15.77 -8.65
C ALA A 193 1.43 -16.03 -7.33
N VAL A 194 1.80 -14.96 -6.62
CA VAL A 194 2.44 -15.05 -5.30
C VAL A 194 1.48 -15.62 -4.26
N LEU A 195 0.21 -15.17 -4.27
CA LEU A 195 -0.86 -15.71 -3.44
C LEU A 195 -1.08 -17.20 -3.69
N ALA A 196 -1.21 -17.60 -4.96
CA ALA A 196 -1.37 -19.00 -5.33
C ALA A 196 -0.17 -19.86 -4.91
N ALA A 197 1.05 -19.34 -5.05
CA ALA A 197 2.26 -20.03 -4.60
C ALA A 197 2.35 -20.15 -3.06
N LEU A 198 1.83 -19.16 -2.33
CA LEU A 198 1.75 -19.18 -0.87
C LEU A 198 0.74 -20.23 -0.38
N ASP A 199 -0.43 -20.27 -1.01
CA ASP A 199 -1.49 -21.25 -0.72
C ASP A 199 -1.08 -22.70 -1.02
N ALA A 200 -0.27 -22.90 -2.06
CA ALA A 200 0.25 -24.21 -2.45
C ALA A 200 1.55 -24.63 -1.74
N ALA A 201 2.03 -23.86 -0.78
CA ALA A 201 3.32 -24.11 -0.17
C ALA A 201 3.33 -25.30 0.82
N PRO A 202 4.50 -25.90 1.09
CA PRO A 202 4.59 -27.00 2.04
C PRO A 202 4.14 -26.57 3.45
N GLY A 203 3.05 -27.16 3.94
CA GLY A 203 2.49 -26.87 5.26
C GLY A 203 1.29 -25.91 5.26
N SER A 204 0.88 -25.37 4.11
CA SER A 204 -0.41 -24.70 3.95
C SER A 204 -1.51 -25.68 3.52
N LEU A 205 -2.75 -25.27 3.73
CA LEU A 205 -3.92 -25.92 3.15
C LEU A 205 -4.20 -25.22 1.81
N PRO A 206 -4.06 -25.89 0.65
CA PRO A 206 -4.34 -25.28 -0.64
C PRO A 206 -5.85 -25.24 -0.88
N ASP A 207 -6.52 -24.28 -0.26
CA ASP A 207 -7.96 -24.07 -0.32
C ASP A 207 -8.35 -22.75 -1.01
N GLY A 208 -7.37 -22.05 -1.58
CA GLY A 208 -7.58 -20.77 -2.24
C GLY A 208 -7.85 -19.63 -1.26
N ARG A 209 -7.43 -19.79 0.01
CA ARG A 209 -7.66 -18.82 1.08
C ARG A 209 -6.44 -18.65 1.98
N ILE A 210 -6.11 -17.38 2.26
CA ILE A 210 -5.02 -17.02 3.16
C ILE A 210 -5.55 -16.11 4.27
N ASP A 211 -5.50 -16.61 5.50
CA ASP A 211 -6.04 -15.93 6.69
C ASP A 211 -4.97 -15.65 7.75
N GLY A 212 -5.26 -14.66 8.59
CA GLY A 212 -4.39 -14.34 9.72
C GLY A 212 -4.71 -13.02 10.40
N THR A 213 -3.71 -12.49 11.10
CA THR A 213 -3.80 -11.21 11.82
C THR A 213 -2.64 -10.30 11.47
N PHE A 214 -2.82 -8.99 11.65
CA PHE A 214 -1.76 -8.02 11.41
C PHE A 214 -1.77 -6.94 12.49
N ARG A 215 -0.62 -6.28 12.66
CA ARG A 215 -0.45 -5.12 13.50
C ARG A 215 0.57 -4.16 12.91
N ALA A 216 0.22 -2.88 12.85
CA ALA A 216 1.03 -1.80 12.35
C ALA A 216 1.03 -0.64 13.35
N ASN A 217 2.23 -0.23 13.77
CA ASN A 217 2.45 0.95 14.58
C ASN A 217 3.73 1.62 14.11
N GLY A 218 3.60 2.49 13.12
CA GLY A 218 4.74 3.01 12.38
C GLY A 218 4.34 3.95 11.26
N SER A 219 5.33 4.35 10.46
CA SER A 219 5.07 5.24 9.34
C SER A 219 5.93 4.92 8.11
N LEU A 220 5.39 5.23 6.94
CA LEU A 220 6.09 5.17 5.65
C LEU A 220 6.27 6.57 5.11
N ARG A 221 7.49 6.95 4.76
CA ARG A 221 7.82 8.27 4.22
C ARG A 221 8.23 8.15 2.77
N PHE A 222 7.59 8.92 1.91
CA PHE A 222 7.87 9.05 0.48
C PHE A 222 8.48 10.43 0.23
N VAL A 223 9.75 10.45 -0.12
CA VAL A 223 10.52 11.66 -0.37
C VAL A 223 10.65 11.83 -1.88
N PRO A 224 10.14 12.91 -2.49
CA PRO A 224 10.32 13.15 -3.92
C PRO A 224 11.80 13.14 -4.30
N GLU A 225 12.16 12.49 -5.40
CA GLU A 225 13.53 12.53 -5.89
C GLU A 225 13.92 13.98 -6.31
N PRO A 226 15.19 14.40 -6.13
CA PRO A 226 15.64 15.77 -6.42
C PRO A 226 15.33 16.26 -7.85
N GLY A 227 15.27 15.34 -8.82
CA GLY A 227 14.89 15.65 -10.21
C GLY A 227 13.43 16.08 -10.36
N SER A 228 12.52 15.48 -9.58
CA SER A 228 11.09 15.83 -9.56
C SER A 228 10.87 17.25 -9.00
N MET A 229 11.63 17.63 -7.97
CA MET A 229 11.59 18.97 -7.38
C MET A 229 12.12 20.05 -8.33
N ALA A 230 13.16 19.75 -9.10
CA ALA A 230 13.69 20.65 -10.12
C ALA A 230 12.68 20.92 -11.25
N LEU A 231 11.94 19.89 -11.68
CA LEU A 231 10.94 20.02 -12.76
C LEU A 231 9.70 20.82 -12.31
N VAL A 232 9.24 20.62 -11.08
CA VAL A 232 8.16 21.44 -10.48
C VAL A 232 8.62 22.89 -10.34
N GLY A 233 9.86 23.12 -9.89
CA GLY A 233 10.46 24.46 -9.82
C GLY A 233 10.57 25.15 -11.18
N LEU A 234 10.98 24.42 -12.22
CA LEU A 234 11.02 24.90 -13.62
C LEU A 234 9.61 25.15 -14.18
N GLY A 235 8.63 24.31 -13.86
CA GLY A 235 7.24 24.48 -14.27
C GLY A 235 6.60 25.74 -13.68
N LEU A 236 6.82 26.01 -12.40
CA LEU A 236 6.37 27.25 -11.73
C LEU A 236 7.11 28.50 -12.24
N ALA A 237 8.43 28.42 -12.43
CA ALA A 237 9.22 29.51 -13.00
C ALA A 237 8.81 29.83 -14.45
N GLY A 238 8.55 28.81 -15.26
CA GLY A 238 8.02 28.95 -16.62
C GLY A 238 6.62 29.59 -16.64
N MET A 239 5.74 29.21 -15.72
CA MET A 239 4.39 29.78 -15.60
C MET A 239 4.41 31.24 -15.10
N ALA A 240 5.35 31.60 -14.23
CA ALA A 240 5.59 32.98 -13.81
C ALA A 240 6.18 33.84 -14.96
N ALA A 241 7.07 33.28 -15.78
CA ALA A 241 7.61 33.96 -16.96
C ALA A 241 6.53 34.21 -18.03
N LEU A 242 5.59 33.27 -18.21
CA LEU A 242 4.44 33.45 -19.11
C LEU A 242 3.46 34.53 -18.64
N ARG A 243 3.26 34.67 -17.32
CA ARG A 243 2.47 35.80 -16.76
C ARG A 243 3.14 37.16 -16.99
N ARG A 244 4.48 37.23 -16.91
CA ARG A 244 5.23 38.46 -17.23
C ARG A 244 5.13 38.85 -18.71
N ARG A 245 5.07 37.88 -19.62
CA ARG A 245 4.92 38.13 -21.07
C ARG A 245 3.52 38.60 -21.49
N LYS A 246 2.49 38.37 -20.67
CA LYS A 246 1.11 38.81 -20.97
C LYS A 246 0.79 40.19 -20.36
N ALA A 247 1.64 40.70 -19.47
CA ALA A 247 1.52 42.00 -18.83
C ALA A 247 2.47 43.07 -19.42
N ALA A 248 3.17 42.73 -20.50
CA ALA A 248 4.04 43.62 -21.28
C ALA A 248 3.45 43.83 -22.68
#